data_AF-A0A447N5N3-F1
#
_entry.id   AF-A0A447N5N3-F1
#
_cell.length_a   1.000
_cell.length_b   1.000
_cell.length_c   1.000
_cell.angle_alpha   90.00
_cell.angle_beta   90.00
_cell.angle_gamma   90.00
#
_symmetry.space_group_name_H-M   'P 1'
#
loop_
_entity.id
_entity.type
_entity.pdbx_description
1 polymer ?
#
loop_
_entity_poly.entity_id
_entity_poly.type
_entity_poly.pdbx_seq_one_letter_code
_entity_poly.pdbx_strand_id
1 'polypeptide(L)' 'MITPHVLFDYAGHLPECPTWSEDESALYWTDILEQEIHRVPSGEWDA' A
#
# COMPACT_ATOMS: atom_id res chain seq x y z
N MET A 1 -9.77 -22.01 -5.07
CA MET A 1 -10.04 -21.06 -3.97
C MET A 1 -8.78 -20.23 -3.80
N ILE A 2 -8.89 -18.90 -3.73
CA ILE A 2 -7.75 -18.02 -3.49
C ILE A 2 -7.82 -17.61 -2.02
N THR A 3 -6.76 -17.87 -1.26
CA THR A 3 -6.65 -17.41 0.12
C THR A 3 -5.94 -16.06 0.10
N PRO A 4 -6.57 -14.98 0.61
CA PRO A 4 -5.89 -13.70 0.76
C PRO A 4 -4.69 -13.87 1.70
N HIS A 5 -3.57 -13.24 1.36
CA HIS A 5 -2.38 -13.14 2.18
C HIS A 5 -1.98 -11.68 2.30
N VAL A 6 -1.30 -11.34 3.39
CA VAL A 6 -0.73 -10.01 3.59
C VAL A 6 0.40 -9.85 2.58
N LEU A 7 0.44 -8.69 1.91
CA LEU A 7 1.54 -8.33 1.02
C LEU A 7 2.71 -7.79 1.86
N PHE A 8 2.51 -6.69 2.58
CA PHE A 8 3.53 -6.09 3.44
C PHE A 8 2.93 -5.69 4.81
N ASP A 9 3.75 -5.68 5.85
CA ASP A 9 3.33 -5.33 7.21
C ASP A 9 3.37 -3.81 7.40
N TYR A 10 2.25 -3.15 7.13
CA TYR A 10 2.07 -1.72 7.35
C TYR A 10 0.92 -1.47 8.35
N ALA A 11 1.23 -0.75 9.43
CA ALA A 11 0.26 -0.33 10.43
C ALA A 11 0.26 1.20 10.56
N GLY A 12 -0.63 1.86 9.82
CA GLY A 12 -0.90 3.30 9.93
C GLY A 12 -1.97 3.62 10.97
N HIS A 13 -2.22 4.91 11.21
CA HIS A 13 -3.30 5.37 12.11
C HIS A 13 -4.66 5.44 11.40
N LEU A 14 -4.72 5.99 10.19
CA LEU A 14 -5.92 5.94 9.35
C LEU A 14 -5.56 5.80 7.86
N PRO A 15 -5.08 4.61 7.43
CA PRO A 15 -4.77 4.35 6.04
C PRO A 15 -6.03 4.23 5.20
N GLU A 16 -6.07 4.97 4.09
CA GLU A 16 -7.23 5.06 3.20
C GLU A 16 -6.81 5.25 1.73
N CYS A 17 -7.77 5.10 0.83
CA CYS A 17 -7.64 5.37 -0.60
C CYS A 17 -6.50 4.59 -1.32
N PRO A 18 -6.40 3.25 -1.18
CA PRO A 18 -5.41 2.47 -1.91
C PRO A 18 -5.62 2.60 -3.43
N THR A 19 -4.59 3.04 -4.13
CA THR A 19 -4.62 3.34 -5.57
C THR A 19 -3.42 2.70 -6.26
N TRP A 20 -3.68 1.82 -7.22
CA TRP A 20 -2.64 1.24 -8.05
C TRP A 20 -2.28 2.17 -9.21
N SER A 21 -0.99 2.48 -9.36
CA SER A 21 -0.44 3.17 -10.52
C SER A 21 0.19 2.16 -11.47
N GLU A 22 -0.42 1.96 -12.64
CA GLU A 22 0.10 1.03 -13.66
C GLU A 22 1.44 1.50 -14.23
N ASP A 23 1.58 2.80 -14.52
CA ASP A 23 2.80 3.39 -15.11
C ASP A 23 4.03 3.21 -14.21
N GLU A 24 3.83 3.26 -12.90
CA GLU A 24 4.90 3.14 -11.92
C GLU A 24 5.05 1.75 -11.31
N SER A 25 4.11 0.86 -11.58
CA SER A 25 3.98 -0.43 -10.90
C SER A 25 4.07 -0.30 -9.37
N ALA A 26 3.30 0.64 -8.82
CA ALA A 26 3.33 0.96 -7.39
C ALA A 26 1.92 1.17 -6.82
N LEU A 27 1.74 0.75 -5.56
CA LEU A 27 0.55 1.02 -4.78
C LEU A 27 0.77 2.27 -3.92
N TYR A 28 -0.17 3.19 -4.01
CA TYR A 28 -0.23 4.41 -3.21
C TYR A 28 -1.38 4.36 -2.22
N TRP A 29 -1.22 5.01 -1.08
CA TRP A 29 -2.31 5.26 -0.12
C TRP A 29 -1.98 6.49 0.72
N THR A 30 -2.99 7.04 1.38
CA THR A 30 -2.83 8.14 2.34
C THR A 30 -2.98 7.62 3.75
N ASP A 31 -2.24 8.17 4.71
CA ASP A 31 -2.60 8.11 6.12
C ASP A 31 -3.16 9.47 6.54
N ILE A 32 -4.48 9.53 6.77
CA ILE A 32 -5.22 10.79 6.92
C ILE A 32 -4.79 11.53 8.19
N LEU A 33 -4.56 10.80 9.28
CA LEU A 33 -4.22 11.42 10.57
C LEU A 33 -2.74 11.84 10.62
N GLU A 34 -1.88 11.09 9.93
CA GLU A 34 -0.46 11.43 9.80
C GLU A 34 -0.19 12.52 8.74
N GLN A 35 -1.16 12.82 7.87
CA GLN A 35 -1.00 13.77 6.75
C GLN A 35 0.07 13.33 5.74
N GLU A 36 0.21 12.02 5.55
CA GLU A 36 1.24 11.40 4.70
C GLU A 36 0.64 10.72 3.47
N ILE A 37 1.46 10.67 2.41
CA ILE A 37 1.22 9.84 1.22
C ILE A 37 2.32 8.78 1.20
N HIS A 38 1.91 7.52 1.16
CA HIS A 38 2.80 6.39 1.09
C HIS A 38 2.79 5.78 -0.31
N ARG A 39 3.88 5.09 -0.63
CA ARG A 39 4.10 4.41 -1.90
C ARG A 39 4.90 3.14 -1.66
N VAL A 40 4.44 2.03 -2.21
CA VAL A 40 5.19 0.77 -2.22
C VAL A 40 5.28 0.21 -3.65
N PRO A 41 6.48 0.04 -4.21
CA PRO A 41 6.68 -0.65 -5.49
C PRO A 41 6.24 -2.11 -5.42
N SER A 42 5.78 -2.69 -6.53
CA SER A 42 5.44 -4.12 -6.60
C SER A 42 6.60 -5.07 -6.29
N GLY A 43 7.83 -4.64 -6.55
CA GLY A 43 9.04 -5.43 -6.25
C GLY A 43 9.39 -5.55 -4.77
N GLU A 44 8.68 -4.84 -3.89
CA GLU A 44 8.97 -4.79 -2.44
C GLU A 44 7.88 -5.47 -1.60
N TRP A 45 6.95 -6.18 -2.23
CA TRP A 45 5.83 -6.84 -1.53
C TRP A 45 6.19 -8.15 -0.84
N ASP A 46 7.39 -8.69 -1.05
CA ASP A 46 7.85 -9.93 -0.40
C ASP A 46 8.99 -9.66 0.63
N ALA A 47 9.26 -8.39 0.95
CA ALA A 47 10.39 -7.96 1.78
C ALA A 47 10.10 -8.00 3.29
#